data_AF-A0A7C7EFE1-F1
#
_entry.id   AF-A0A7C7EFE1-F1
#
_cell.length_a   1.000
_cell.length_b   1.000
_cell.length_c   1.000
_cell.angle_alpha   90.00
_cell.angle_beta   90.00
_cell.angle_gamma   90.00
#
_symmetry.space_group_name_H-M   'P 1'
#
loop_
_entity.id
_entity.type
_entity.pdbx_description
1 polymer ?
#
loop_
_entity_poly.entity_id
_entity_poly.type
_entity_poly.pdbx_seq_one_letter_code
_entity_poly.pdbx_strand_id
1 'polypeptide(L)'
;MNKPTSELREILSQKVAASLSDGLLLSGGIDSACLASLAPSMIAFTVDFEHKGEDIKFAKIVTKALGMKHFLTIVTVKDAIRAIPVVIHILKSFDPAIPNDIVVYFGLKLAKEKGCRSVMTGDGGDELFGGYSYMAKLNLNEYIPQIAHNLSFSSNLLGAAMGLEIRQPFLDREFIEYAL
;
A
#
# COMPACT_ATOMS: atom_id res chain seq x y z
N MET A 1 26.44 0.50 -3.98
CA MET A 1 25.40 0.77 -2.97
C MET A 1 26.10 0.91 -1.63
N ASN A 2 25.75 1.91 -0.83
CA ASN A 2 26.33 2.04 0.52
C ASN A 2 25.81 0.91 1.42
N LYS A 3 26.63 0.44 2.36
CA LYS A 3 26.32 -0.69 3.24
C LYS A 3 24.93 -0.66 3.89
N PRO A 4 24.43 0.50 4.41
CA PRO A 4 23.09 0.57 4.98
C PRO A 4 21.96 0.29 3.97
N THR A 5 22.13 0.71 2.71
CA THR A 5 21.12 0.51 1.67
C THR A 5 21.02 -0.96 1.24
N SER A 6 22.14 -1.69 1.21
CA SER A 6 22.12 -3.14 0.92
C SER A 6 21.47 -3.95 2.03
N GLU A 7 21.77 -3.63 3.28
CA GLU A 7 21.19 -4.31 4.44
C GLU A 7 19.69 -4.02 4.56
N LEU A 8 19.26 -2.75 4.40
CA LEU A 8 17.83 -2.39 4.38
C LEU A 8 17.07 -3.18 3.31
N ARG A 9 17.62 -3.28 2.10
CA ARG A 9 17.02 -4.06 1.01
C ARG A 9 16.94 -5.54 1.36
N GLU A 10 17.97 -6.11 1.97
CA GLU A 10 18.01 -7.52 2.35
C GLU A 10 16.95 -7.83 3.40
N ILE A 11 16.85 -7.02 4.45
CA ILE A 11 15.82 -7.17 5.49
C ILE A 11 14.44 -7.04 4.86
N LEU A 12 14.18 -5.99 4.06
CA LEU A 12 12.89 -5.84 3.36
C LEU A 12 12.57 -7.05 2.48
N SER A 13 13.55 -7.57 1.75
CA SER A 13 13.38 -8.76 0.91
C SER A 13 12.97 -9.99 1.73
N GLN A 14 13.54 -10.17 2.92
CA GLN A 14 13.14 -11.24 3.83
C GLN A 14 11.71 -11.03 4.33
N LYS A 15 11.33 -9.79 4.67
CA LYS A 15 9.96 -9.47 5.15
C LYS A 15 8.92 -9.64 4.06
N VAL A 16 9.24 -9.26 2.82
CA VAL A 16 8.39 -9.51 1.65
C VAL A 16 8.23 -11.01 1.40
N ALA A 17 9.32 -11.79 1.45
CA ALA A 17 9.27 -13.23 1.26
C ALA A 17 8.42 -13.94 2.34
N ALA A 18 8.50 -13.48 3.60
CA ALA A 18 7.68 -13.98 4.69
C ALA A 18 6.20 -13.53 4.62
N SER A 19 5.92 -12.49 3.83
CA SER A 19 4.61 -11.83 3.76
C SER A 19 3.94 -11.98 2.38
N LEU A 20 4.39 -12.92 1.56
CA LEU A 20 3.82 -13.17 0.24
C LEU A 20 2.30 -13.38 0.32
N SER A 21 1.60 -12.89 -0.69
CA SER A 21 0.14 -12.87 -0.75
C SER A 21 -0.36 -13.17 -2.16
N ASP A 22 -1.67 -13.34 -2.31
CA ASP A 22 -2.27 -13.58 -3.62
C ASP A 22 -2.17 -12.33 -4.53
N GLY A 23 -2.10 -11.13 -3.93
CA GLY A 23 -2.18 -9.86 -4.64
C GLY A 23 -1.42 -8.70 -3.99
N LEU A 24 -1.06 -7.69 -4.76
CA LEU A 24 -0.42 -6.45 -4.29
C LEU A 24 -1.23 -5.25 -4.76
N LEU A 25 -1.57 -4.32 -3.85
CA LEU A 25 -2.05 -3.00 -4.26
C LEU A 25 -0.86 -2.20 -4.81
N LEU A 26 -0.94 -1.81 -6.08
CA LEU A 26 0.11 -1.13 -6.82
C LEU A 26 -0.37 0.22 -7.32
N SER A 27 0.03 1.30 -6.63
CA SER A 27 -0.20 2.68 -7.07
C SER A 27 0.83 3.14 -8.11
N GLY A 28 1.98 2.46 -8.21
CA GLY A 28 3.10 2.91 -9.04
C GLY A 28 4.01 3.91 -8.33
N GLY A 29 3.70 4.30 -7.09
CA GLY A 29 4.64 4.96 -6.18
C GLY A 29 5.81 4.05 -5.78
N ILE A 30 6.85 4.65 -5.21
CA ILE A 30 8.11 3.95 -4.91
C ILE A 30 7.93 2.78 -3.94
N ASP A 31 7.07 2.91 -2.93
CA ASP A 31 6.85 1.88 -1.91
C ASP A 31 6.26 0.61 -2.51
N SER A 32 5.11 0.73 -3.17
CA SER A 32 4.45 -0.40 -3.82
C SER A 32 5.29 -0.96 -4.99
N ALA A 33 6.04 -0.12 -5.71
CA ALA A 33 6.97 -0.57 -6.75
C ALA A 33 8.16 -1.36 -6.18
N CYS A 34 8.67 -0.97 -5.01
CA CYS A 34 9.72 -1.69 -4.30
C CYS A 34 9.24 -3.09 -3.92
N LEU A 35 8.05 -3.19 -3.29
CA LEU A 35 7.44 -4.48 -2.93
C LEU A 35 7.16 -5.33 -4.18
N ALA A 36 6.66 -4.74 -5.26
CA ALA A 36 6.44 -5.43 -6.54
C ALA A 36 7.74 -6.04 -7.08
N SER A 37 8.85 -5.31 -7.01
CA SER A 37 10.15 -5.78 -7.49
C SER A 37 10.70 -6.97 -6.69
N LEU A 38 10.32 -7.07 -5.41
CA LEU A 38 10.72 -8.16 -4.50
C LEU A 38 9.77 -9.36 -4.57
N ALA A 39 8.56 -9.19 -5.10
CA ALA A 39 7.55 -10.24 -5.23
C ALA A 39 6.80 -10.18 -6.59
N PRO A 40 7.52 -10.37 -7.71
CA PRO A 40 6.95 -10.25 -9.06
C PRO A 40 5.95 -11.35 -9.44
N SER A 41 5.82 -12.40 -8.63
CA SER A 41 4.84 -13.48 -8.84
C SER A 41 3.42 -13.12 -8.39
N MET A 42 3.24 -12.06 -7.60
CA MET A 42 1.94 -11.62 -7.12
C MET A 42 1.11 -10.96 -8.23
N ILE A 43 -0.22 -10.97 -8.08
CA ILE A 43 -1.11 -10.24 -8.98
C ILE A 43 -1.13 -8.77 -8.55
N ALA A 44 -0.83 -7.84 -9.45
CA ALA A 44 -0.90 -6.41 -9.19
C ALA A 44 -2.33 -5.88 -9.41
N PHE A 45 -2.78 -5.02 -8.51
CA PHE A 45 -4.08 -4.35 -8.55
C PHE A 45 -3.90 -2.83 -8.48
N THR A 46 -4.40 -2.12 -9.50
CA THR A 46 -4.35 -0.64 -9.53
C THR A 46 -5.75 -0.08 -9.65
N VAL A 47 -6.00 1.01 -8.93
CA VAL A 47 -7.22 1.79 -9.03
C VAL A 47 -6.90 3.10 -9.74
N ASP A 48 -7.73 3.45 -10.70
CA ASP A 48 -7.68 4.74 -11.39
C ASP A 48 -8.93 5.55 -11.05
N PHE A 49 -8.75 6.84 -10.78
CA PHE A 49 -9.85 7.75 -10.56
C PHE A 49 -10.10 8.62 -11.79
N GLU A 50 -11.22 8.38 -12.48
CA GLU A 50 -11.66 9.12 -13.68
C GLU A 50 -10.59 9.33 -14.78
N HIS A 51 -9.61 8.43 -14.94
CA HIS A 51 -8.49 8.61 -15.87
C HIS A 51 -7.63 9.84 -15.61
N LYS A 52 -7.66 10.36 -14.39
CA LYS A 52 -6.88 11.53 -13.96
C LYS A 52 -5.65 11.13 -13.16
N GLY A 53 -5.55 9.88 -12.71
CA GLY A 53 -4.43 9.41 -11.90
C GLY A 53 -3.18 9.14 -12.73
N GLU A 54 -2.04 9.67 -12.29
CA GLU A 54 -0.73 9.31 -12.85
C GLU A 54 -0.31 7.88 -12.47
N ASP A 55 -0.88 7.36 -11.38
CA ASP A 55 -0.65 6.03 -10.81
C ASP A 55 -0.65 4.92 -11.86
N ILE A 56 -1.61 4.93 -12.79
CA ILE A 56 -1.71 3.90 -13.83
C ILE A 56 -0.45 3.88 -14.71
N LYS A 57 0.06 5.06 -15.08
CA LYS A 57 1.20 5.18 -15.98
C LYS A 57 2.40 4.47 -15.35
N PHE A 58 2.67 4.74 -14.09
CA PHE A 58 3.78 4.13 -13.36
C PHE A 58 3.53 2.67 -13.03
N ALA A 59 2.32 2.30 -12.59
CA ALA A 59 1.94 0.91 -12.34
C ALA A 59 2.09 0.03 -13.59
N LYS A 60 1.71 0.54 -14.78
CA LYS A 60 1.92 -0.17 -16.05
C LYS A 60 3.39 -0.31 -16.41
N ILE A 61 4.22 0.69 -16.11
CA ILE A 61 5.67 0.60 -16.32
C ILE A 61 6.25 -0.52 -15.43
N VAL A 62 5.93 -0.50 -14.14
CA VAL A 62 6.41 -1.49 -13.16
C VAL A 62 5.97 -2.90 -13.54
N THR A 63 4.67 -3.12 -13.78
CA THR A 63 4.13 -4.45 -14.11
C THR A 63 4.67 -4.99 -15.42
N LYS A 64 4.84 -4.13 -16.44
CA LYS A 64 5.46 -4.52 -17.72
C LYS A 64 6.93 -4.91 -17.54
N ALA A 65 7.68 -4.14 -16.75
CA ALA A 65 9.09 -4.43 -16.50
C ALA A 65 9.29 -5.74 -15.72
N LEU A 66 8.36 -6.06 -14.80
CA LEU A 66 8.42 -7.24 -13.94
C LEU A 66 7.66 -8.46 -14.49
N GLY A 67 6.93 -8.32 -15.61
CA GLY A 67 6.11 -9.39 -16.17
C GLY A 67 4.92 -9.79 -15.29
N MET A 68 4.43 -8.88 -14.44
CA MET A 68 3.36 -9.17 -13.49
C MET A 68 1.99 -9.26 -14.17
N LYS A 69 1.14 -10.15 -13.66
CA LYS A 69 -0.30 -10.11 -13.98
C LYS A 69 -0.90 -8.86 -13.36
N HIS A 70 -1.51 -8.00 -14.16
CA HIS A 70 -2.03 -6.70 -13.72
C HIS A 70 -3.53 -6.58 -14.00
N PHE A 71 -4.30 -6.25 -12.97
CA PHE A 71 -5.69 -5.84 -13.09
C PHE A 71 -5.86 -4.38 -12.70
N LEU A 72 -6.71 -3.68 -13.45
CA LEU A 72 -7.02 -2.29 -13.24
C LEU A 72 -8.53 -2.10 -13.17
N THR A 73 -8.97 -1.24 -12.25
CA THR A 73 -10.35 -0.75 -12.19
C THR A 73 -10.38 0.77 -12.27
N ILE A 74 -11.41 1.31 -12.91
CA ILE A 74 -11.64 2.74 -13.02
C ILE A 74 -12.80 3.08 -12.11
N VAL A 75 -12.57 3.99 -11.18
CA VAL A 75 -13.54 4.50 -10.22
C VAL A 75 -13.99 5.88 -10.69
N THR A 76 -15.29 6.05 -10.84
CA THR A 76 -15.87 7.37 -11.15
C THR A 76 -16.13 8.15 -9.87
N VAL A 77 -16.32 9.48 -9.97
CA VAL A 77 -16.79 10.29 -8.83
C VAL A 77 -18.09 9.74 -8.24
N LYS A 78 -19.00 9.25 -9.09
CA LYS A 78 -20.28 8.66 -8.63
C LYS A 78 -20.06 7.39 -7.81
N ASP A 79 -19.11 6.55 -8.22
CA ASP A 79 -18.77 5.32 -7.48
C ASP A 79 -18.15 5.66 -6.14
N ALA A 80 -17.23 6.63 -6.10
CA ALA A 80 -16.63 7.10 -4.85
C ALA A 80 -17.67 7.68 -3.89
N ILE A 81 -18.57 8.56 -4.38
CA ILE A 81 -19.65 9.12 -3.54
C ILE A 81 -20.53 8.02 -2.95
N ARG A 82 -20.86 6.98 -3.72
CA ARG A 82 -21.64 5.83 -3.22
C ARG A 82 -20.87 4.97 -2.22
N ALA A 83 -19.54 4.92 -2.32
CA ALA A 83 -18.69 4.16 -1.40
C ALA A 83 -18.52 4.85 -0.04
N ILE A 84 -18.62 6.19 0.03
CA ILE A 84 -18.47 6.98 1.28
C ILE A 84 -19.21 6.35 2.48
N PRO A 85 -20.54 6.12 2.45
CA PRO A 85 -21.26 5.58 3.61
C PRO A 85 -20.79 4.18 4.00
N VAL A 86 -20.36 3.37 3.02
CA VAL A 86 -19.85 2.01 3.26
C VAL A 86 -18.49 2.06 3.95
N VAL A 87 -17.58 2.89 3.45
CA VAL A 87 -16.23 3.06 4.01
C VAL A 87 -16.31 3.64 5.42
N ILE A 88 -17.11 4.69 5.63
CA ILE A 88 -17.34 5.26 6.98
C ILE A 88 -17.88 4.19 7.94
N HIS A 89 -18.82 3.36 7.49
CA HIS A 89 -19.38 2.30 8.32
C HIS A 89 -18.32 1.26 8.72
N ILE A 90 -17.48 0.82 7.78
CA ILE A 90 -16.41 -0.15 8.03
C ILE A 90 -15.35 0.44 8.99
N LEU A 91 -14.91 1.65 8.72
CA LEU A 91 -13.84 2.32 9.47
C LEU A 91 -14.31 2.91 10.79
N LYS A 92 -15.62 3.11 10.95
CA LYS A 92 -16.23 3.82 12.09
C LYS A 92 -15.60 5.19 12.32
N SER A 93 -15.25 5.87 11.22
CA SER A 93 -14.51 7.13 11.22
C SER A 93 -15.05 8.10 10.18
N PHE A 94 -14.95 9.39 10.47
CA PHE A 94 -15.23 10.51 9.56
C PHE A 94 -13.94 11.30 9.24
N ASP A 95 -12.78 10.64 9.35
CA ASP A 95 -11.50 11.27 9.11
C ASP A 95 -11.44 11.93 7.71
N PRO A 96 -10.83 13.12 7.56
CA PRO A 96 -10.62 13.73 6.25
C PRO A 96 -9.86 12.85 5.25
N ALA A 97 -9.18 11.79 5.68
CA ALA A 97 -8.49 10.80 4.85
C ALA A 97 -9.43 9.82 4.11
N ILE A 98 -10.74 9.81 4.38
CA ILE A 98 -11.73 8.94 3.72
C ILE A 98 -11.62 8.89 2.19
N PRO A 99 -11.31 9.98 1.45
CA PRO A 99 -11.08 9.90 0.01
C PRO A 99 -9.97 8.92 -0.39
N ASN A 100 -8.88 8.82 0.37
CA ASN A 100 -7.80 7.86 0.14
C ASN A 100 -8.28 6.43 0.48
N ASP A 101 -9.02 6.27 1.56
CA ASP A 101 -9.57 4.99 2.00
C ASP A 101 -10.54 4.39 0.97
N ILE A 102 -11.27 5.23 0.23
CA ILE A 102 -12.14 4.80 -0.87
C ILE A 102 -11.32 4.15 -1.99
N VAL A 103 -10.15 4.68 -2.32
CA VAL A 103 -9.26 4.10 -3.33
C VAL A 103 -8.77 2.72 -2.87
N VAL A 104 -8.34 2.61 -1.60
CA VAL A 104 -7.94 1.33 -1.00
C VAL A 104 -9.11 0.33 -1.02
N TYR A 105 -10.31 0.77 -0.65
CA TYR A 105 -11.53 -0.05 -0.70
C TYR A 105 -11.78 -0.64 -2.09
N PHE A 106 -11.69 0.16 -3.15
CA PHE A 106 -11.88 -0.34 -4.51
C PHE A 106 -10.76 -1.30 -4.96
N GLY A 107 -9.52 -1.07 -4.53
CA GLY A 107 -8.39 -1.96 -4.81
C GLY A 107 -8.58 -3.33 -4.16
N LEU A 108 -8.94 -3.36 -2.88
CA LEU A 108 -9.23 -4.59 -2.14
C LEU A 108 -10.47 -5.30 -2.69
N LYS A 109 -11.52 -4.54 -3.05
CA LYS A 109 -12.71 -5.09 -3.70
C LYS A 109 -12.36 -5.80 -5.01
N LEU A 110 -11.55 -5.16 -5.87
CA LEU A 110 -11.09 -5.77 -7.11
C LEU A 110 -10.26 -7.05 -6.85
N ALA A 111 -9.36 -7.03 -5.87
CA ALA A 111 -8.58 -8.20 -5.48
C ALA A 111 -9.49 -9.36 -5.04
N LYS A 112 -10.52 -9.06 -4.23
CA LYS A 112 -11.52 -10.05 -3.81
C LYS A 112 -12.29 -10.63 -4.99
N GLU A 113 -12.74 -9.79 -5.92
CA GLU A 113 -13.43 -10.21 -7.15
C GLU A 113 -12.57 -11.11 -8.05
N LYS A 114 -11.24 -10.99 -7.97
CA LYS A 114 -10.28 -11.87 -8.66
C LYS A 114 -9.88 -13.11 -7.87
N GLY A 115 -10.52 -13.35 -6.72
CA GLY A 115 -10.34 -14.57 -5.93
C GLY A 115 -9.17 -14.53 -4.95
N CYS A 116 -8.57 -13.37 -4.70
CA CYS A 116 -7.54 -13.23 -3.67
C CYS A 116 -8.13 -13.47 -2.27
N ARG A 117 -7.34 -14.09 -1.41
CA ARG A 117 -7.60 -14.29 0.03
C ARG A 117 -6.68 -13.42 0.88
N SER A 118 -5.50 -13.06 0.36
CA SER A 118 -4.58 -12.13 0.98
C SER A 118 -4.09 -11.07 -0.01
N VAL A 119 -3.83 -9.87 0.51
CA VAL A 119 -3.32 -8.73 -0.26
C VAL A 119 -2.21 -8.02 0.50
N MET A 120 -1.09 -7.77 -0.17
CA MET A 120 -0.01 -6.93 0.31
C MET A 120 -0.27 -5.46 -0.02
N THR A 121 0.07 -4.56 0.90
CA THR A 121 0.02 -3.11 0.69
C THR A 121 1.38 -2.47 0.99
N GLY A 122 1.61 -1.28 0.43
CA GLY A 122 2.80 -0.47 0.67
C GLY A 122 2.71 0.41 1.93
N ASP A 123 1.74 0.16 2.79
CA ASP A 123 1.47 0.96 3.99
C ASP A 123 2.70 0.99 4.90
N GLY A 124 3.05 2.17 5.44
CA GLY A 124 4.19 2.37 6.33
C GLY A 124 5.44 2.91 5.64
N GLY A 125 5.53 2.84 4.31
CA GLY A 125 6.69 3.33 3.56
C GLY A 125 6.92 4.84 3.75
N ASP A 126 5.91 5.63 3.41
CA ASP A 126 5.94 7.09 3.58
C ASP A 126 6.20 7.52 5.03
N GLU A 127 5.59 6.86 6.03
CA GLU A 127 5.77 7.19 7.45
C GLU A 127 7.18 6.90 7.95
N LEU A 128 7.77 5.79 7.50
CA LEU A 128 9.09 5.34 7.96
C LEU A 128 10.24 6.08 7.27
N PHE A 129 10.04 6.56 6.04
CA PHE A 129 11.08 7.19 5.23
C PHE A 129 10.83 8.67 4.90
N GLY A 130 9.81 9.29 5.49
CA GLY A 130 9.53 10.72 5.32
C GLY A 130 8.99 11.10 3.93
N GLY A 131 8.16 10.23 3.35
CA GLY A 131 7.68 10.38 1.97
C GLY A 131 6.63 11.48 1.77
N TYR A 132 5.95 11.92 2.83
CA TYR A 132 4.97 13.01 2.72
C TYR A 132 5.63 14.40 2.66
N SER A 133 5.15 15.27 1.78
CA SER A 133 5.72 16.62 1.60
C SER A 133 5.71 17.49 2.87
N TYR A 134 4.77 17.27 3.80
CA TYR A 134 4.73 18.00 5.06
C TYR A 134 5.88 17.59 6.01
N MET A 135 6.36 16.35 5.91
CA MET A 135 7.43 15.81 6.76
C MET A 135 8.78 16.47 6.45
N ALA A 136 8.96 17.03 5.25
CA ALA A 136 10.15 17.80 4.89
C ALA A 136 10.42 19.03 5.79
N LYS A 137 9.42 19.46 6.57
CA LYS A 137 9.53 20.57 7.52
C LYS A 137 9.71 20.11 8.98
N LEU A 138 9.69 18.81 9.24
CA LEU A 138 9.78 18.22 10.57
C LEU A 138 11.21 17.78 10.89
N ASN A 139 11.51 17.63 12.19
CA ASN A 139 12.71 16.90 12.62
C ASN A 139 12.41 15.40 12.54
N LEU A 140 12.80 14.75 11.44
CA LEU A 140 12.50 13.34 11.19
C LEU A 140 13.09 12.39 12.24
N ASN A 141 14.27 12.73 12.78
CA ASN A 141 14.94 11.94 13.82
C ASN A 141 14.16 11.92 15.15
N GLU A 142 13.28 12.90 15.38
CA GLU A 142 12.41 12.92 16.54
C GLU A 142 11.01 12.41 16.21
N TYR A 143 10.48 12.78 15.04
CA TYR A 143 9.10 12.51 14.67
C TYR A 143 8.85 11.04 14.33
N ILE A 144 9.72 10.42 13.50
CA ILE A 144 9.50 9.04 13.02
C ILE A 144 9.50 8.03 14.19
N PRO A 145 10.46 8.05 15.14
CA PRO A 145 10.43 7.13 16.28
C PRO A 145 9.17 7.24 17.14
N GLN A 146 8.51 8.41 17.20
CA GLN A 146 7.28 8.61 17.98
C GLN A 146 6.07 7.91 17.34
N ILE A 147 6.03 7.82 16.01
CA ILE A 147 4.90 7.24 15.28
C ILE A 147 5.12 5.78 14.87
N ALA A 148 6.36 5.36 14.61
CA ALA A 148 6.68 4.11 13.91
C ALA A 148 6.09 2.85 14.58
N HIS A 149 6.03 2.80 15.92
CA HIS A 149 5.51 1.64 16.65
C HIS A 149 3.98 1.63 16.82
N ASN A 150 3.29 2.70 16.42
CA ASN A 150 1.83 2.85 16.58
C ASN A 150 1.09 3.00 15.25
N LEU A 151 1.77 2.73 14.12
CA LEU A 151 1.17 2.85 12.80
C LEU A 151 0.06 1.81 12.60
N SER A 152 -1.08 2.28 12.13
CA SER A 152 -2.22 1.44 11.76
C SER A 152 -2.94 2.07 10.58
N PHE A 153 -3.37 1.23 9.64
CA PHE A 153 -3.90 1.67 8.36
C PHE A 153 -5.31 1.15 8.13
N SER A 154 -6.12 1.93 7.41
CA SER A 154 -7.50 1.61 7.06
C SER A 154 -7.62 0.31 6.26
N SER A 155 -6.58 -0.03 5.49
CA SER A 155 -6.47 -1.28 4.74
C SER A 155 -6.78 -2.51 5.60
N ASN A 156 -6.36 -2.53 6.87
CA ASN A 156 -6.63 -3.63 7.80
C ASN A 156 -8.12 -3.84 8.07
N LEU A 157 -8.86 -2.78 8.39
CA LEU A 157 -10.30 -2.85 8.64
C LEU A 157 -11.08 -3.12 7.35
N LEU A 158 -10.69 -2.47 6.25
CA LEU A 158 -11.29 -2.68 4.93
C LEU A 158 -11.10 -4.13 4.45
N GLY A 159 -9.88 -4.67 4.58
CA GLY A 159 -9.54 -6.04 4.24
C GLY A 159 -10.34 -7.03 5.08
N ALA A 160 -10.36 -6.84 6.40
CA ALA A 160 -11.14 -7.69 7.31
C ALA A 160 -12.64 -7.72 6.94
N ALA A 161 -13.24 -6.57 6.63
CA ALA A 161 -14.64 -6.48 6.20
C ALA A 161 -14.93 -7.24 4.90
N MET A 162 -13.92 -7.47 4.06
CA MET A 162 -14.01 -8.24 2.80
C MET A 162 -13.55 -9.70 2.94
N GLY A 163 -13.13 -10.12 4.13
CA GLY A 163 -12.47 -11.41 4.35
C GLY A 163 -11.20 -11.54 3.52
N LEU A 164 -10.37 -10.50 3.52
CA LEU A 164 -9.02 -10.46 2.99
C LEU A 164 -8.03 -10.29 4.14
N GLU A 165 -6.98 -11.10 4.12
CA GLU A 165 -5.83 -10.91 5.00
C GLU A 165 -4.90 -9.84 4.41
N ILE A 166 -4.53 -8.84 5.20
CA ILE A 166 -3.63 -7.76 4.77
C ILE A 166 -2.20 -8.04 5.24
N ARG A 167 -1.22 -7.82 4.36
CA ARG A 167 0.20 -8.01 4.61
C ARG A 167 0.95 -6.69 4.40
N GLN A 168 1.70 -6.25 5.40
CA GLN A 168 2.35 -4.92 5.41
C GLN A 168 3.83 -5.05 5.78
N PRO A 169 4.72 -5.40 4.83
CA PRO A 169 6.13 -5.68 5.13
C PRO A 169 6.88 -4.51 5.77
N PHE A 170 6.51 -3.27 5.45
CA PHE A 170 7.10 -2.07 6.06
C PHE A 170 6.75 -1.91 7.54
N LEU A 171 5.72 -2.60 8.04
CA LEU A 171 5.34 -2.60 9.44
C LEU A 171 5.92 -3.78 10.23
N ASP A 172 6.79 -4.58 9.61
CA ASP A 172 7.53 -5.60 10.33
C ASP A 172 8.43 -4.96 11.39
N ARG A 173 8.41 -5.52 12.59
CA ARG A 173 9.12 -4.95 13.74
C ARG A 173 10.63 -4.85 13.52
N GLU A 174 11.25 -5.88 12.97
CA GLU A 174 12.70 -5.87 12.72
C GLU A 174 13.05 -4.86 11.62
N PHE A 175 12.18 -4.75 10.61
CA PHE A 175 12.37 -3.75 9.56
C PHE A 175 12.26 -2.31 10.10
N ILE A 176 11.25 -2.03 10.94
CA ILE A 176 11.12 -0.74 11.63
C ILE A 176 12.35 -0.46 12.50
N GLU A 177 12.75 -1.42 13.35
CA GLU A 177 13.89 -1.24 14.26
C GLU A 177 15.21 -0.96 13.52
N TYR A 178 15.39 -1.52 12.32
CA TYR A 178 16.57 -1.23 11.49
C TYR A 178 16.47 0.13 10.76
N ALA A 179 15.27 0.58 10.41
CA ALA A 179 15.06 1.81 9.66
C ALA A 179 15.18 3.09 10.51
N LEU A 180 14.99 2.98 11.83
CA LEU A 180 15.17 4.06 12.81
C LEU A 180 16.64 4.29 13.16
#